data_AF-A0A432GLQ9-F1
#
_entry.id   AF-A0A432GLQ9-F1
#
_cell.length_a   1.000
_cell.length_b   1.000
_cell.length_c   1.000
_cell.angle_alpha   90.00
_cell.angle_beta   90.00
_cell.angle_gamma   90.00
#
_symmetry.space_group_name_H-M   'P 1'
#
loop_
_entity.id
_entity.type
_entity.pdbx_description
1 polymer ?
#
loop_
_entity_poly.entity_id
_entity_poly.type
_entity_poly.pdbx_seq_one_letter_code
_entity_poly.pdbx_strand_id
1 'polypeptide(L)'
;MKYYLFILVAVFLIPTPTHAIEFENRLPESVWEVEIRLQHTPVYDRAFNGYGEEAPLQQLMLWSREWRDSVVGKLQREEQRLEIRMAYGLTEKWMLEATIPLLQKKQTSTLNFVSATSSQQKVLENLASENLSGLGDIKLIFAKDIVTTTTWHNRGGFTLRLPTGTTGTPRGISTNSTGEGHGSVGA
;
A
#
# COMPACT_ATOMS: atom_id res chain seq x y z
N MET A 1 39.45 -11.69 33.30
CA MET A 1 38.24 -12.25 32.67
C MET A 1 36.98 -11.80 33.42
N LYS A 2 36.50 -10.57 33.22
CA LYS A 2 35.22 -10.11 33.82
C LYS A 2 34.40 -9.11 32.97
N TYR A 3 34.91 -8.66 31.82
CA TYR A 3 34.21 -7.69 30.96
C TYR A 3 33.65 -8.27 29.66
N TYR A 4 34.10 -9.46 29.23
CA TYR A 4 33.59 -10.09 28.01
C TYR A 4 32.16 -10.64 28.16
N LEU A 5 31.72 -10.93 29.39
CA LEU A 5 30.35 -11.40 29.64
C LEU A 5 29.31 -10.29 29.45
N PHE A 6 29.66 -9.03 29.72
CA PHE A 6 28.74 -7.89 29.58
C PHE A 6 28.45 -7.52 28.12
N ILE A 7 29.44 -7.67 27.23
CA ILE A 7 29.25 -7.40 25.80
C ILE A 7 28.32 -8.44 25.17
N LEU A 8 28.40 -9.70 25.61
CA LEU A 8 27.58 -10.79 25.08
C LEU A 8 26.10 -10.68 25.50
N VAL A 9 25.83 -10.12 26.69
CA VAL A 9 24.46 -9.82 27.15
C VAL A 9 23.88 -8.59 26.45
N ALA A 10 24.70 -7.59 26.10
CA ALA A 10 24.25 -6.37 25.43
C ALA A 10 23.78 -6.61 23.98
N VAL A 11 24.36 -7.60 23.27
CA VAL A 11 23.94 -7.96 21.91
C VAL A 11 22.54 -8.62 21.91
N PHE A 12 22.15 -9.29 23.00
CA PHE A 12 20.82 -9.90 23.15
C PHE A 12 19.71 -8.89 23.49
N LEU A 13 20.06 -7.66 23.87
CA LEU A 13 19.13 -6.57 24.19
C LEU A 13 18.83 -5.66 23.00
N ILE A 14 19.44 -5.92 21.84
CA ILE A 14 19.09 -5.22 20.61
C ILE A 14 17.74 -5.77 20.16
N PRO A 15 16.66 -4.96 20.12
CA PRO A 15 15.43 -5.38 19.50
C PRO A 15 15.75 -5.67 18.03
N THR A 16 15.78 -6.95 17.66
CA THR A 16 15.81 -7.34 16.26
C THR A 16 14.64 -6.60 15.60
N PRO A 17 14.85 -5.84 14.50
CA PRO A 17 13.73 -5.35 13.75
C PRO A 17 12.89 -6.58 13.44
N THR A 18 11.68 -6.60 13.99
CA THR A 18 10.63 -7.50 13.57
C THR A 18 10.34 -7.10 12.12
N HIS A 19 11.21 -7.52 11.20
CA HIS A 19 10.78 -7.88 9.88
C HIS A 19 9.57 -8.75 10.14
N ALA A 20 8.42 -8.33 9.64
CA ALA A 20 7.22 -9.13 9.69
C ALA A 20 7.60 -10.51 9.11
N ILE A 21 7.86 -11.47 9.99
CA ILE A 21 7.89 -12.87 9.62
C ILE A 21 6.42 -13.14 9.40
N GLU A 22 5.95 -12.88 8.18
CA GLU A 22 4.66 -13.38 7.73
C GLU A 22 4.83 -14.91 7.82
N PHE A 23 4.14 -15.50 8.79
CA PHE A 23 4.22 -16.93 9.05
C PHE A 23 3.49 -17.60 7.88
N GLU A 24 4.19 -17.81 6.78
CA GLU A 24 3.65 -18.44 5.58
C GLU A 24 3.43 -19.93 5.89
N ASN A 25 2.25 -20.25 6.38
CA ASN A 25 1.83 -21.64 6.55
C ASN A 25 1.82 -22.31 5.17
N ARG A 26 2.49 -23.47 5.07
CA ARG A 26 2.45 -24.29 3.86
C ARG A 26 1.01 -24.75 3.64
N LEU A 27 0.42 -24.38 2.51
CA LEU A 27 -0.83 -24.98 2.07
C LEU A 27 -0.58 -26.43 1.65
N PRO A 28 -1.30 -27.41 2.23
CA PRO A 28 -1.25 -28.79 1.72
C PRO A 28 -1.82 -28.88 0.29
N GLU A 29 -1.46 -29.95 -0.40
CA GLU A 29 -2.02 -30.23 -1.73
C GLU A 29 -3.54 -30.34 -1.67
N SER A 30 -4.18 -29.76 -2.68
CA SER A 30 -5.63 -29.71 -2.86
C SER A 30 -6.42 -28.99 -1.76
N VAL A 31 -5.74 -28.23 -0.90
CA VAL A 31 -6.39 -27.41 0.13
C VAL A 31 -6.63 -26.00 -0.40
N TRP A 32 -7.77 -25.42 0.00
CA TRP A 32 -8.07 -24.00 -0.15
C TRP A 32 -7.90 -23.29 1.19
N GLU A 33 -7.32 -22.12 1.15
CA GLU A 33 -7.31 -21.17 2.26
C GLU A 33 -7.96 -19.87 1.78
N VAL A 34 -8.86 -19.33 2.59
CA VAL A 34 -9.51 -18.04 2.31
C VAL A 34 -9.33 -17.15 3.53
N GLU A 35 -8.74 -15.99 3.30
CA GLU A 35 -8.54 -14.97 4.33
C GLU A 35 -9.26 -13.69 3.91
N ILE A 36 -9.98 -13.09 4.86
CA ILE A 36 -10.66 -11.81 4.68
C ILE A 36 -10.05 -10.81 5.65
N ARG A 37 -9.42 -9.76 5.13
CA ARG A 37 -8.83 -8.67 5.93
C ARG A 37 -9.60 -7.38 5.69
N LEU A 38 -10.10 -6.77 6.75
CA LEU A 38 -10.66 -5.42 6.72
C LEU A 38 -9.67 -4.45 7.35
N GLN A 39 -9.27 -3.44 6.59
CA GLN A 39 -8.39 -2.36 7.02
C GLN A 39 -9.12 -1.03 6.88
N HIS A 40 -9.06 -0.21 7.92
CA HIS A 40 -9.59 1.14 7.90
C HIS A 40 -8.49 2.12 8.27
N THR A 41 -8.18 3.02 7.34
CA THR A 41 -7.37 4.20 7.62
C THR A 41 -8.31 5.35 7.94
N PRO A 42 -8.34 5.82 9.20
CA PRO A 42 -9.23 6.91 9.59
C PRO A 42 -8.86 8.20 8.86
N VAL A 43 -9.73 9.21 8.92
CA VAL A 43 -9.52 10.50 8.27
C VAL A 43 -8.17 11.10 8.70
N TYR A 44 -7.33 11.43 7.73
CA TYR A 44 -6.03 12.06 7.95
C TYR A 44 -5.85 13.27 7.02
N ASP A 45 -5.16 14.30 7.52
CA ASP A 45 -4.81 15.52 6.78
C ASP A 45 -3.29 15.76 6.72
N ARG A 46 -2.49 14.83 7.26
CA ARG A 46 -1.02 14.87 7.29
C ARG A 46 -0.43 13.48 6.98
N ALA A 47 0.78 13.46 6.39
CA ALA A 47 1.54 12.23 6.13
C ALA A 47 3.05 12.52 6.13
N PHE A 48 3.86 11.48 6.22
CA PHE A 48 5.33 11.63 6.16
C PHE A 48 5.80 12.01 4.75
N ASN A 49 6.69 12.99 4.67
CA ASN A 49 7.36 13.39 3.43
C ASN A 49 8.55 12.46 3.13
N GLY A 50 9.24 12.69 2.00
CA GLY A 50 10.42 11.91 1.61
C GLY A 50 11.64 12.00 2.55
N TYR A 51 11.59 12.88 3.55
CA TYR A 51 12.62 13.04 4.59
C TYR A 51 12.21 12.42 5.93
N GLY A 52 11.03 11.77 5.99
CA GLY A 52 10.50 11.18 7.23
C GLY A 52 9.88 12.19 8.20
N GLU A 53 9.60 13.42 7.74
CA GLU A 53 8.93 14.45 8.54
C GLU A 53 7.45 14.54 8.21
N GLU A 54 6.60 14.74 9.20
CA GLU A 54 5.15 14.82 9.01
C GLU A 54 4.72 16.18 8.43
N ALA A 55 4.19 16.15 7.21
CA ALA A 55 3.74 17.34 6.47
C ALA A 55 2.24 17.28 6.12
N PRO A 56 1.55 18.43 5.98
CA PRO A 56 0.17 18.47 5.48
C PRO A 56 0.03 17.82 4.11
N LEU A 57 -1.04 17.05 3.88
CA LEU A 57 -1.28 16.34 2.62
C LEU A 57 -1.29 17.27 1.41
N GLN A 58 -1.85 18.47 1.54
CA GLN A 58 -1.87 19.45 0.46
C GLN A 58 -0.46 19.82 -0.01
N GLN A 59 0.53 19.87 0.90
CA GLN A 59 1.91 20.19 0.54
C GLN A 59 2.60 19.04 -0.20
N LEU A 60 2.20 17.80 0.08
CA LEU A 60 2.70 16.61 -0.59
C LEU A 60 2.10 16.44 -1.99
N MET A 61 0.83 16.82 -2.16
CA MET A 61 0.13 16.72 -3.44
C MET A 61 0.47 17.90 -4.39
N LEU A 62 0.84 19.06 -3.83
CA LEU A 62 1.26 20.22 -4.60
C LEU A 62 2.79 20.20 -4.82
N TRP A 63 3.20 19.91 -6.05
CA TRP A 63 4.62 19.82 -6.44
C TRP A 63 5.38 21.15 -6.30
N SER A 64 4.76 22.27 -6.71
CA SER A 64 5.42 23.58 -6.72
C SER A 64 5.41 24.25 -5.34
N ARG A 65 6.60 24.65 -4.87
CA ARG A 65 6.77 25.36 -3.60
C ARG A 65 6.09 26.72 -3.59
N GLU A 66 6.12 27.44 -4.71
CA GLU A 66 5.49 28.76 -4.85
C GLU A 66 3.96 28.69 -4.70
N TRP A 67 3.37 27.55 -5.07
CA TRP A 67 1.92 27.36 -4.97
C TRP A 67 1.49 26.97 -3.55
N ARG A 68 2.35 26.27 -2.81
CA ARG A 68 2.05 25.81 -1.45
C ARG A 68 1.70 26.97 -0.50
N ASP A 69 2.41 28.09 -0.63
CA ASP A 69 2.23 29.24 0.25
C ASP A 69 1.00 30.08 -0.13
N SER A 70 0.44 29.86 -1.33
CA SER A 70 -0.71 30.61 -1.86
C SER A 70 -2.06 29.86 -1.72
N VAL A 71 -2.03 28.57 -1.38
CA VAL A 71 -3.22 27.74 -1.19
C VAL A 71 -3.66 27.76 0.27
N VAL A 72 -4.92 28.13 0.48
CA VAL A 72 -5.59 28.09 1.79
C VAL A 72 -6.56 26.92 1.81
N GLY A 73 -6.77 26.30 2.97
CA GLY A 73 -7.71 25.20 3.16
C GLY A 73 -7.03 23.94 3.66
N LYS A 74 -7.74 22.81 3.55
CA LYS A 74 -7.24 21.49 3.94
C LYS A 74 -7.61 20.45 2.89
N LEU A 75 -6.73 19.46 2.74
CA LEU A 75 -7.01 18.22 2.02
C LEU A 75 -7.00 17.07 3.02
N GLN A 76 -8.09 16.30 3.06
CA GLN A 76 -8.24 15.15 3.93
C GLN A 76 -8.54 13.91 3.10
N ARG A 77 -8.04 12.76 3.55
CA ARG A 77 -8.32 11.47 2.94
C ARG A 77 -8.73 10.45 3.99
N GLU A 78 -9.53 9.50 3.55
CA GLU A 78 -9.99 8.35 4.33
C GLU A 78 -10.01 7.15 3.39
N GLU A 79 -9.58 6.00 3.90
CA GLU A 79 -9.55 4.76 3.12
C GLU A 79 -10.11 3.60 3.92
N GLN A 80 -10.96 2.81 3.26
CA GLN A 80 -11.37 1.49 3.73
C GLN A 80 -11.00 0.48 2.66
N ARG A 81 -10.39 -0.63 3.09
CA ARG A 81 -9.91 -1.69 2.24
C ARG A 81 -10.39 -3.03 2.79
N LEU A 82 -11.15 -3.75 2.00
CA LEU A 82 -11.46 -5.15 2.23
C LEU A 82 -10.62 -5.98 1.26
N GLU A 83 -9.73 -6.81 1.76
CA GLU A 83 -8.97 -7.76 0.97
C GLU A 83 -9.52 -9.16 1.15
N ILE A 84 -9.83 -9.84 0.05
CA ILE A 84 -10.11 -11.27 0.03
C ILE A 84 -8.89 -11.94 -0.60
N ARG A 85 -8.20 -12.78 0.17
CA ARG A 85 -7.09 -13.61 -0.30
C ARG A 85 -7.56 -15.04 -0.39
N MET A 86 -7.32 -15.67 -1.52
CA MET A 86 -7.64 -17.07 -1.77
C MET A 86 -6.38 -17.77 -2.22
N ALA A 87 -5.93 -18.77 -1.48
CA ALA A 87 -4.79 -19.60 -1.83
C ALA A 87 -5.25 -21.04 -2.08
N TYR A 88 -4.63 -21.69 -3.07
CA TYR A 88 -4.86 -23.09 -3.40
C TYR A 88 -3.53 -23.81 -3.55
N GLY A 89 -3.35 -24.89 -2.80
CA GLY A 89 -2.20 -25.79 -2.94
C GLY A 89 -2.39 -26.70 -4.15
N LEU A 90 -1.74 -26.40 -5.27
CA LEU A 90 -1.80 -27.25 -6.47
C LEU A 90 -1.08 -28.58 -6.27
N THR A 91 0.06 -28.53 -5.57
CA THR A 91 0.84 -29.70 -5.14
C THR A 91 1.47 -29.36 -3.80
N GLU A 92 2.16 -30.33 -3.20
CA GLU A 92 3.04 -30.12 -2.06
C GLU A 92 4.01 -28.92 -2.14
N LYS A 93 4.38 -28.45 -3.34
CA LYS A 93 5.36 -27.36 -3.52
C LYS A 93 4.83 -26.18 -4.32
N TRP A 94 3.67 -26.32 -4.97
CA TRP A 94 3.13 -25.31 -5.85
C TRP A 94 1.83 -24.77 -5.29
N MET A 95 1.67 -23.46 -5.33
CA MET A 95 0.46 -22.79 -4.93
C MET A 95 0.06 -21.71 -5.92
N LEU A 96 -1.25 -21.47 -5.96
CA LEU A 96 -1.85 -20.33 -6.62
C LEU A 96 -2.50 -19.46 -5.55
N GLU A 97 -2.23 -18.16 -5.57
CA GLU A 97 -2.89 -17.19 -4.72
C GLU A 97 -3.56 -16.12 -5.58
N ALA A 98 -4.75 -15.71 -5.18
CA ALA A 98 -5.47 -14.57 -5.72
C ALA A 98 -5.81 -13.60 -4.58
N THR A 99 -5.43 -12.34 -4.71
CA THR A 99 -5.83 -11.25 -3.83
C THR A 99 -6.78 -10.33 -4.58
N ILE A 100 -7.99 -10.17 -4.05
CA ILE A 100 -9.03 -9.30 -4.57
C ILE A 100 -9.25 -8.16 -3.57
N PRO A 101 -8.75 -6.94 -3.86
CA PRO A 101 -9.02 -5.78 -3.03
C PRO A 101 -10.32 -5.09 -3.44
N LEU A 102 -11.14 -4.74 -2.45
CA LEU A 102 -12.28 -3.85 -2.55
C LEU A 102 -11.94 -2.59 -1.76
N LEU A 103 -11.95 -1.43 -2.43
CA LEU A 103 -11.47 -0.17 -1.89
C LEU A 103 -12.60 0.85 -1.87
N GLN A 104 -12.66 1.61 -0.78
CA GLN A 104 -13.43 2.83 -0.69
C GLN A 104 -12.50 3.96 -0.24
N LYS A 105 -12.31 4.96 -1.09
CA LYS A 105 -11.45 6.12 -0.85
C LYS A 105 -12.29 7.38 -0.89
N LYS A 106 -12.25 8.14 0.19
CA LYS A 106 -12.91 9.44 0.29
C LYS A 106 -11.86 10.53 0.41
N GLN A 107 -11.95 11.52 -0.47
CA GLN A 107 -11.14 12.73 -0.42
C GLN A 107 -12.08 13.91 -0.14
N THR A 108 -11.73 14.73 0.84
CA THR A 108 -12.44 15.98 1.14
C THR A 108 -11.45 17.12 1.01
N SER A 109 -11.82 18.12 0.22
CA SER A 109 -10.95 19.24 -0.11
C SER A 109 -11.70 20.56 0.06
N THR A 110 -11.08 21.46 0.82
CA THR A 110 -11.49 22.85 0.98
C THR A 110 -10.43 23.81 0.43
N LEU A 111 -9.54 23.29 -0.43
CA LEU A 111 -8.43 24.04 -1.00
C LEU A 111 -8.94 25.15 -1.91
N ASN A 112 -8.40 26.36 -1.72
CA ASN A 112 -8.69 27.53 -2.52
C ASN A 112 -7.43 28.39 -2.70
N PHE A 113 -7.35 29.12 -3.80
CA PHE A 113 -6.31 30.13 -4.03
C PHE A 113 -6.86 31.52 -3.74
N VAL A 114 -6.04 32.39 -3.13
CA VAL A 114 -6.39 33.81 -2.95
C VAL A 114 -6.36 34.54 -4.31
N SER A 115 -5.44 34.16 -5.20
CA SER A 115 -5.41 34.58 -6.61
C SER A 115 -4.79 33.45 -7.43
N ALA A 116 -5.53 32.93 -8.41
CA ALA A 116 -5.09 31.80 -9.23
C ALA A 116 -5.07 32.13 -10.72
N THR A 117 -4.04 31.65 -11.39
CA THR A 117 -4.01 31.48 -12.84
C THR A 117 -4.89 30.29 -13.25
N SER A 118 -5.31 30.25 -14.52
CA SER A 118 -6.10 29.13 -15.07
C SER A 118 -5.41 27.77 -14.92
N SER A 119 -4.07 27.73 -14.94
CA SER A 119 -3.30 26.51 -14.70
C SER A 119 -3.39 26.01 -13.26
N GLN A 120 -3.37 26.92 -12.29
CA GLN A 120 -3.50 26.62 -10.86
C GLN A 120 -4.91 26.15 -10.51
N GLN A 121 -5.92 26.73 -11.16
CA GLN A 121 -7.32 26.33 -10.96
C GLN A 121 -7.58 24.88 -11.40
N LYS A 122 -7.00 24.44 -12.54
CA LYS A 122 -7.06 23.04 -12.96
C LYS A 122 -6.43 22.07 -11.94
N VAL A 123 -5.36 22.50 -11.28
CA VAL A 123 -4.72 21.69 -10.23
C VAL A 123 -5.61 21.56 -8.98
N LEU A 124 -6.34 22.62 -8.59
CA LEU A 124 -7.33 22.52 -7.50
C LEU A 124 -8.54 21.67 -7.87
N GLU A 125 -9.06 21.81 -9.10
CA GLU A 125 -10.15 20.97 -9.60
C GLU A 125 -9.77 19.48 -9.54
N ASN A 126 -8.51 19.17 -9.81
CA ASN A 126 -7.96 17.82 -9.67
C ASN A 126 -7.91 17.36 -8.20
N LEU A 127 -7.75 18.25 -7.24
CA LEU A 127 -7.75 17.95 -5.81
C LEU A 127 -9.12 18.16 -5.15
N ALA A 128 -10.21 18.27 -5.92
CA ALA A 128 -11.55 18.45 -5.38
C ALA A 128 -12.01 17.27 -4.51
N SER A 129 -13.11 17.47 -3.78
CA SER A 129 -13.74 16.41 -2.99
C SER A 129 -14.27 15.30 -3.90
N GLU A 130 -14.06 14.05 -3.52
CA GLU A 130 -14.42 12.88 -4.31
C GLU A 130 -14.65 11.67 -3.40
N ASN A 131 -15.54 10.78 -3.79
CA ASN A 131 -15.71 9.47 -3.14
C ASN A 131 -15.64 8.40 -4.23
N LEU A 132 -14.67 7.51 -4.12
CA LEU A 132 -14.45 6.40 -5.03
C LEU A 132 -14.65 5.09 -4.30
N SER A 133 -15.43 4.20 -4.88
CA SER A 133 -15.59 2.83 -4.39
C SER A 133 -15.53 1.85 -5.55
N GLY A 134 -14.92 0.69 -5.32
CA GLY A 134 -14.88 -0.36 -6.32
C GLY A 134 -13.82 -1.40 -6.05
N LEU A 135 -13.67 -2.31 -7.00
CA LEU A 135 -12.52 -3.22 -7.04
C LEU A 135 -11.24 -2.41 -7.22
N GLY A 136 -10.17 -2.89 -6.60
CA GLY A 136 -8.81 -2.50 -6.95
C GLY A 136 -8.20 -3.49 -7.93
N ASP A 137 -6.88 -3.41 -8.07
CA ASP A 137 -6.14 -4.31 -8.95
C ASP A 137 -6.01 -5.71 -8.33
N ILE A 138 -6.52 -6.71 -9.05
CA ILE A 138 -6.41 -8.10 -8.63
C ILE A 138 -4.96 -8.56 -8.81
N LYS A 139 -4.41 -9.16 -7.76
CA LYS A 139 -3.07 -9.76 -7.78
C LYS A 139 -3.21 -11.28 -7.83
N LEU A 140 -2.54 -11.91 -8.78
CA LEU A 140 -2.39 -13.35 -8.87
C LEU A 140 -0.93 -13.70 -8.61
N ILE A 141 -0.67 -14.71 -7.78
CA ILE A 141 0.66 -15.20 -7.48
C ILE A 141 0.69 -16.68 -7.79
N PHE A 142 1.63 -17.08 -8.64
CA PHE A 142 1.95 -18.48 -8.85
C PHE A 142 3.31 -18.75 -8.21
N ALA A 143 3.30 -19.49 -7.11
CA ALA A 143 4.47 -19.65 -6.27
C ALA A 143 4.88 -21.11 -6.15
N LYS A 144 6.20 -21.31 -6.03
CA LYS A 144 6.86 -22.59 -5.82
C LYS A 144 7.76 -22.49 -4.60
N ASP A 145 7.62 -23.44 -3.69
CA ASP A 145 8.58 -23.63 -2.61
C ASP A 145 9.86 -24.26 -3.21
N ILE A 146 10.96 -23.49 -3.18
CA ILE A 146 12.26 -23.86 -3.78
C ILE A 146 13.15 -24.56 -2.76
N VAL A 147 13.25 -24.00 -1.55
CA VAL A 147 14.01 -24.58 -0.44
C VAL A 147 13.11 -24.64 0.78
N THR A 148 13.00 -25.83 1.36
CA THR A 148 12.21 -26.07 2.56
C THR A 148 13.05 -26.80 3.59
N THR A 149 13.17 -26.19 4.77
CA THR A 149 13.68 -26.79 6.00
C THR A 149 12.68 -26.49 7.11
N THR A 150 12.90 -27.00 8.32
CA THR A 150 12.03 -26.73 9.48
C THR A 150 12.09 -25.28 9.98
N THR A 151 13.05 -24.48 9.50
CA THR A 151 13.33 -23.11 9.96
C THR A 151 13.39 -22.09 8.82
N TRP A 152 13.69 -22.55 7.60
CA TRP A 152 13.84 -21.70 6.42
C TRP A 152 12.94 -22.20 5.30
N HIS A 153 12.10 -21.30 4.82
CA HIS A 153 11.22 -21.50 3.68
C HIS A 153 11.56 -20.43 2.66
N ASN A 154 11.98 -20.84 1.46
CA ASN A 154 12.20 -19.93 0.33
C ASN A 154 11.20 -20.27 -0.77
N ARG A 155 10.49 -19.26 -1.20
CA ARG A 155 9.47 -19.32 -2.24
C ARG A 155 9.88 -18.41 -3.39
N GLY A 156 9.91 -18.97 -4.59
CA GLY A 156 10.03 -18.18 -5.82
C GLY A 156 8.75 -18.29 -6.61
N GLY A 157 8.49 -17.36 -7.52
CA GLY A 157 7.23 -17.40 -8.26
C GLY A 157 7.09 -16.26 -9.23
N PHE A 158 5.88 -16.10 -9.76
CA PHE A 158 5.50 -14.96 -10.57
C PHE A 158 4.30 -14.28 -9.94
N THR A 159 4.34 -12.95 -9.89
CA THR A 159 3.20 -12.12 -9.52
C THR A 159 2.68 -11.44 -10.77
N LEU A 160 1.39 -11.61 -11.06
CA LEU A 160 0.66 -10.87 -12.08
C LEU A 160 -0.31 -9.91 -11.39
N ARG A 161 -0.24 -8.62 -11.75
CA ARG A 161 -1.23 -7.61 -11.35
C ARG A 161 -2.12 -7.30 -12.55
N LEU A 162 -3.42 -7.47 -12.38
CA LEU A 162 -4.42 -7.15 -13.38
C LEU A 162 -4.98 -5.75 -13.10
N PRO A 163 -5.05 -4.84 -14.08
CA PRO A 163 -5.57 -3.49 -13.91
C PRO A 163 -7.11 -3.49 -13.88
N THR A 164 -7.68 -4.19 -12.91
CA THR A 164 -9.13 -4.31 -12.72
C THR A 164 -9.70 -3.18 -11.88
N GLY A 165 -8.84 -2.42 -11.20
CA GLY A 165 -9.26 -1.28 -10.42
C GLY A 165 -9.65 -0.10 -11.31
N THR A 166 -10.60 0.70 -10.85
CA THR A 166 -10.90 1.96 -11.51
C THR A 166 -9.73 2.91 -11.29
N THR A 167 -9.11 3.32 -12.39
CA THR A 167 -8.31 4.53 -12.38
C THR A 167 -9.27 5.69 -12.22
N GLY A 168 -9.25 6.33 -11.05
CA GLY A 168 -9.79 7.68 -10.95
C GLY A 168 -9.12 8.57 -12.01
N THR A 169 -9.73 9.70 -12.33
CA THR A 169 -9.15 10.67 -13.29
C THR A 169 -7.66 10.91 -12.97
N PRO A 170 -6.72 10.78 -13.93
CA PRO A 170 -5.29 11.05 -13.70
C PRO A 170 -5.08 12.49 -13.20
N ARG A 171 -4.65 12.65 -11.95
CA ARG A 171 -4.65 13.94 -11.22
C ARG A 171 -3.29 14.12 -10.52
N GLY A 172 -2.30 14.63 -11.24
CA GLY A 172 -0.95 14.93 -10.70
C GLY A 172 -0.10 13.70 -10.36
N ILE A 173 0.85 13.85 -9.42
CA ILE A 173 1.87 12.84 -9.05
C ILE A 173 1.33 11.63 -8.26
N SER A 174 0.10 11.68 -7.74
CA SER A 174 -0.56 10.49 -7.16
C SER A 174 -2.07 10.59 -7.36
N THR A 175 -2.65 9.64 -8.09
CA THR A 175 -4.09 9.54 -8.29
C THR A 175 -4.79 9.05 -7.03
N ASN A 176 -5.93 9.63 -6.70
CA ASN A 176 -6.89 8.96 -5.84
C ASN A 176 -7.58 7.91 -6.72
N SER A 177 -7.07 6.68 -6.73
CA SER A 177 -7.60 5.59 -7.57
C SER A 177 -7.65 4.28 -6.79
N THR A 178 -8.53 3.37 -7.19
CA THR A 178 -8.58 2.02 -6.62
C THR A 178 -7.61 1.08 -7.35
N GLY A 179 -7.26 1.38 -8.60
CA GLY A 179 -6.19 0.71 -9.36
C GLY A 179 -5.12 1.67 -9.88
N GLU A 180 -3.98 1.12 -10.29
CA GLU A 180 -2.85 1.87 -10.88
C GLU A 180 -2.98 2.05 -12.40
N GLY A 181 -3.95 1.37 -13.03
CA GLY A 181 -4.25 1.53 -14.46
C GLY A 181 -3.30 0.82 -15.41
N HIS A 182 -2.38 0.04 -14.89
CA HIS A 182 -1.47 -0.78 -15.67
C HIS A 182 -1.26 -2.13 -14.98
N GLY A 183 -1.09 -3.17 -15.80
CA GLY A 183 -0.71 -4.48 -15.31
C GLY A 183 0.80 -4.56 -15.10
N SER A 184 1.23 -5.45 -14.23
CA SER A 184 2.65 -5.75 -14.02
C SER A 184 2.88 -7.24 -13.85
N VAL A 185 4.06 -7.69 -14.28
CA VAL A 185 4.56 -9.04 -14.05
C VAL A 185 5.87 -8.92 -13.30
N GLY A 186 5.94 -9.52 -12.11
CA GLY A 186 7.15 -9.64 -11.30
C GLY A 186 7.56 -11.09 -11.11
N ALA A 187 8.84 -11.34 -10.87
CA ALA A 187 9.42 -12.64 -10.53
C ALA A 187 10.11 -12.56 -9.16
#